data_AF-A0A356JXE0-F1
#
_entry.id   AF-A0A356JXE0-F1
#
_cell.length_a   1.000
_cell.length_b   1.000
_cell.length_c   1.000
_cell.angle_alpha   90.00
_cell.angle_beta   90.00
_cell.angle_gamma   90.00
#
_symmetry.space_group_name_H-M   'P 1'
#
loop_
_entity.id
_entity.type
_entity.pdbx_description
1 polymer ?
#
loop_
_entity_poly.entity_id
_entity_poly.type
_entity_poly.pdbx_seq_one_letter_code
_entity_poly.pdbx_strand_id
1 'polypeptide(L)'
;MGSFFSGILYPKHRFYFTQENEPPLSAQERLESGDKFSQEVQFFIDFAGNNFKYDIEPYIFTKRAYKRFELKELSYSFEGTNGFLLTDASFLFPAKICSIDEEREFPCWITDSKHSYYWTRGLGLTPISKPFPRVNFGKIFKGKKAGETFTFKMSHTYSFDDEPQKTEERLFKVRCHKGEYVSPFMGW
;
A
#
# COMPACT_ATOMS: atom_id res chain seq x y z
N MET A 1 -9.54 -7.55 -45.88
CA MET A 1 -9.31 -8.40 -44.69
C MET A 1 -8.96 -7.51 -43.53
N GLY A 2 -9.80 -7.49 -42.49
CA GLY A 2 -9.65 -6.60 -41.35
C GLY A 2 -8.46 -6.99 -40.48
N SER A 3 -7.58 -6.02 -40.24
CA SER A 3 -6.50 -6.15 -39.27
C SER A 3 -7.08 -6.03 -37.86
N PHE A 4 -7.22 -7.17 -37.18
CA PHE A 4 -7.56 -7.26 -35.77
C PHE A 4 -6.33 -6.88 -34.91
N PHE A 5 -6.00 -5.59 -34.85
CA PHE A 5 -5.32 -5.08 -33.66
C PHE A 5 -6.39 -4.91 -32.58
N SER A 6 -6.63 -5.98 -31.83
CA SER A 6 -7.27 -5.91 -30.51
C SER A 6 -6.57 -4.80 -29.73
N GLY A 7 -7.24 -3.66 -29.55
CA GLY A 7 -6.70 -2.47 -28.91
C GLY A 7 -6.12 -2.85 -27.55
N ILE A 8 -4.80 -2.78 -27.44
CA ILE A 8 -4.11 -3.10 -26.20
C ILE A 8 -4.50 -2.03 -25.17
N LEU A 9 -5.38 -2.39 -24.24
CA LEU A 9 -5.85 -1.52 -23.17
C LEU A 9 -4.77 -1.44 -22.09
N TYR A 10 -3.86 -0.48 -22.18
CA TYR A 10 -2.92 -0.13 -21.12
C TYR A 10 -3.10 1.36 -20.74
N PRO A 11 -2.77 1.76 -19.50
CA PRO A 11 -3.04 3.11 -19.06
C PRO A 11 -2.16 4.10 -19.82
N LYS A 12 -2.75 5.23 -20.23
CA LYS A 12 -2.03 6.32 -20.90
C LYS A 12 -0.95 6.93 -20.01
N HIS A 13 -1.19 6.94 -18.70
CA HIS A 13 -0.27 7.46 -17.70
C HIS A 13 -0.08 6.47 -16.56
N ARG A 14 1.14 6.39 -16.04
CA ARG A 14 1.47 5.70 -14.78
C ARG A 14 1.88 6.74 -13.75
N PHE A 15 1.43 6.57 -12.53
CA PHE A 15 1.74 7.41 -11.39
C PHE A 15 2.68 6.65 -10.45
N TYR A 16 3.76 7.31 -10.06
CA TYR A 16 4.73 6.80 -9.10
C TYR A 16 4.67 7.68 -7.86
N PHE A 17 4.50 7.03 -6.71
CA PHE A 17 4.30 7.68 -5.42
C PHE A 17 5.59 7.58 -4.63
N THR A 18 6.02 8.68 -4.04
CA THR A 18 7.16 8.72 -3.13
C THR A 18 6.80 9.56 -1.93
N GLN A 19 7.29 9.18 -0.75
CA GLN A 19 7.06 9.92 0.49
C GLN A 19 8.39 10.42 1.06
N GLU A 20 8.36 11.59 1.70
CA GLU A 20 9.48 12.01 2.53
C GLU A 20 9.51 11.15 3.81
N ASN A 21 10.70 10.72 4.24
CA ASN A 21 10.88 9.81 5.37
C ASN A 21 10.05 8.51 5.25
N GLU A 22 9.98 7.96 4.04
CA GLU A 22 9.36 6.65 3.79
C GLU A 22 10.15 5.56 4.54
N PRO A 23 9.49 4.76 5.41
CA PRO A 23 10.16 3.65 6.06
C PRO A 23 10.51 2.55 5.04
N PRO A 24 11.56 1.75 5.28
CA PRO A 24 11.86 0.61 4.43
C PRO A 24 10.68 -0.36 4.33
N LEU A 25 10.42 -0.87 3.13
CA LEU A 25 9.34 -1.83 2.89
C LEU A 25 9.78 -3.26 3.16
N SER A 26 11.08 -3.58 3.09
CA SER A 26 11.56 -4.92 3.38
C SER A 26 11.46 -5.22 4.88
N ALA A 27 11.09 -6.46 5.23
CA ALA A 27 10.97 -6.86 6.64
C ALA A 27 12.29 -6.69 7.39
N GLN A 28 13.42 -7.03 6.75
CA GLN A 28 14.74 -6.95 7.36
C GLN A 28 15.14 -5.51 7.67
N GLU A 29 15.16 -4.62 6.67
CA GLU A 29 15.54 -3.23 6.88
C GLU A 29 14.57 -2.53 7.84
N ARG A 30 13.28 -2.88 7.80
CA ARG A 30 12.29 -2.30 8.70
C ARG A 30 12.51 -2.74 10.15
N LEU A 31 12.81 -4.01 10.41
CA LEU A 31 13.16 -4.49 11.76
C LEU A 31 14.44 -3.83 12.29
N GLU A 32 15.49 -3.75 11.46
CA GLU A 32 16.75 -3.07 11.80
C GLU A 32 16.56 -1.57 12.08
N SER A 33 15.55 -0.94 11.48
CA SER A 33 15.26 0.48 11.70
C SER A 33 14.65 0.80 13.07
N GLY A 34 14.03 -0.17 13.74
CA GLY A 34 13.38 0.02 15.05
C GLY A 34 12.51 1.28 15.13
N ASP A 35 12.74 2.10 16.16
CA ASP A 35 12.01 3.35 16.44
C ASP A 35 12.38 4.53 15.51
N LYS A 36 13.29 4.36 14.53
CA LYS A 36 13.71 5.46 13.63
C LYS A 36 12.55 6.07 12.84
N PHE A 37 11.52 5.28 12.59
CA PHE A 37 10.32 5.69 11.87
C PHE A 37 9.10 5.41 12.74
N SER A 38 8.35 6.46 13.08
CA SER A 38 7.16 6.39 13.93
C SER A 38 5.94 5.76 13.26
N GLN A 39 6.00 5.53 11.95
CA GLN A 39 4.91 4.98 11.16
C GLN A 39 4.70 3.50 11.46
N GLU A 40 3.63 3.18 12.20
CA GLU A 40 3.21 1.81 12.43
C GLU A 40 2.49 1.21 11.21
N VAL A 41 1.79 2.06 10.45
CA VAL A 41 1.09 1.70 9.20
C VAL A 41 1.62 2.57 8.07
N GLN A 42 2.19 1.94 7.04
CA GLN A 42 2.61 2.61 5.81
C GLN A 42 1.85 1.99 4.63
N PHE A 43 1.03 2.77 3.93
CA PHE A 43 0.39 2.29 2.71
C PHE A 43 1.38 2.29 1.55
N PHE A 44 1.52 1.12 0.93
CA PHE A 44 2.19 0.92 -0.33
C PHE A 44 1.18 0.99 -1.47
N ILE A 45 1.53 1.70 -2.54
CA ILE A 45 0.67 1.92 -3.70
C ILE A 45 1.35 1.28 -4.90
N ASP A 46 0.92 0.07 -5.26
CA ASP A 46 1.54 -0.71 -6.31
C ASP A 46 0.71 -0.75 -7.59
N PHE A 47 1.37 -0.99 -8.71
CA PHE A 47 0.79 -1.09 -10.03
C PHE A 47 1.16 -2.42 -10.69
N ALA A 48 0.19 -3.34 -10.78
CA ALA A 48 0.41 -4.65 -11.39
C ALA A 48 0.07 -4.69 -12.90
N GLY A 49 1.09 -4.89 -13.74
CA GLY A 49 0.93 -5.28 -15.15
C GLY A 49 0.36 -4.18 -16.08
N ASN A 50 -0.62 -4.52 -16.93
CA ASN A 50 -1.29 -3.58 -17.85
C ASN A 50 -2.67 -3.14 -17.33
N ASN A 51 -2.80 -2.90 -16.04
CA ASN A 51 -4.09 -2.54 -15.45
C ASN A 51 -4.28 -1.00 -15.42
N PHE A 52 -5.48 -0.52 -15.05
CA PHE A 52 -5.73 0.91 -14.80
C PHE A 52 -5.87 1.21 -13.30
N LYS A 53 -5.51 0.27 -12.43
CA LYS A 53 -5.85 0.28 -11.01
C LYS A 53 -4.64 -0.08 -10.15
N TYR A 54 -4.43 0.71 -9.12
CA TYR A 54 -3.37 0.51 -8.16
C TYR A 54 -3.89 -0.27 -6.97
N ASP A 55 -3.13 -1.25 -6.53
CA ASP A 55 -3.33 -1.93 -5.25
C ASP A 55 -2.83 -1.01 -4.15
N ILE A 56 -3.61 -0.82 -3.09
CA ILE A 56 -3.23 -0.01 -1.93
C ILE A 56 -3.26 -0.91 -0.71
N GLU A 57 -2.10 -1.31 -0.21
CA GLU A 57 -2.00 -2.24 0.91
C GLU A 57 -1.10 -1.70 2.02
N PRO A 58 -1.42 -1.93 3.30
CA PRO A 58 -0.60 -1.47 4.41
C PRO A 58 0.58 -2.41 4.65
N TYR A 59 1.73 -1.83 4.94
CA TYR A 59 2.85 -2.47 5.59
C TYR A 59 2.78 -2.07 7.06
N ILE A 60 2.79 -3.06 7.95
CA ILE A 60 2.47 -2.88 9.36
C ILE A 60 3.68 -3.27 10.18
N PHE A 61 4.14 -2.33 11.01
CA PHE A 61 5.33 -2.47 11.84
C PHE A 61 5.03 -2.00 13.26
N THR A 62 5.10 -2.90 14.23
CA THR A 62 4.59 -2.65 15.58
C THR A 62 5.42 -3.35 16.64
N LYS A 63 5.30 -2.95 17.91
CA LYS A 63 5.98 -3.60 19.04
C LYS A 63 5.30 -4.90 19.50
N ARG A 64 4.15 -5.24 18.91
CA ARG A 64 3.33 -6.40 19.30
C ARG A 64 2.64 -7.00 18.08
N ALA A 65 2.63 -8.33 17.98
CA ALA A 65 1.77 -9.03 17.04
C ALA A 65 0.28 -8.90 17.47
N TYR A 66 -0.47 -8.06 16.75
CA TYR A 66 -1.91 -7.89 16.95
C TYR A 66 -2.73 -8.98 16.24
N LYS A 67 -4.01 -9.10 16.60
CA LYS A 67 -4.95 -10.06 15.99
C LYS A 67 -5.89 -9.40 14.98
N ARG A 68 -6.27 -8.14 15.22
CA ARG A 68 -7.22 -7.38 14.40
C ARG A 68 -6.64 -6.03 13.99
N PHE A 69 -6.95 -5.64 12.77
CA PHE A 69 -6.73 -4.30 12.25
C PHE A 69 -8.07 -3.72 11.80
N GLU A 70 -8.46 -2.63 12.43
CA GLU A 70 -9.67 -1.89 12.10
C GLU A 70 -9.27 -0.62 11.36
N LEU A 71 -9.63 -0.52 10.09
CA LEU A 71 -9.46 0.66 9.27
C LEU A 71 -10.80 1.36 9.14
N LYS A 72 -11.03 2.34 10.01
CA LYS A 72 -12.24 3.16 9.98
C LYS A 72 -12.32 3.98 8.70
N GLU A 73 -11.21 4.59 8.32
CA GLU A 73 -11.16 5.46 7.15
C GLU A 73 -9.79 5.40 6.48
N LEU A 74 -9.80 5.33 5.15
CA LEU A 74 -8.69 5.65 4.28
C LEU A 74 -9.20 6.66 3.25
N SER A 75 -8.74 7.90 3.36
CA SER A 75 -9.20 9.03 2.55
C SER A 75 -8.05 9.72 1.83
N TYR A 76 -8.40 10.58 0.89
CA TYR A 76 -7.44 11.37 0.14
C TYR A 76 -7.87 12.82 -0.04
N SER A 77 -6.87 13.68 -0.27
CA SER A 77 -7.06 15.07 -0.69
C SER A 77 -6.14 15.38 -1.87
N PHE A 78 -6.70 15.99 -2.91
CA PHE A 78 -6.00 16.36 -4.12
C PHE A 78 -6.66 17.57 -4.80
N GLU A 79 -5.91 18.66 -4.96
CA GLU A 79 -6.37 19.88 -5.66
C GLU A 79 -7.77 20.35 -5.24
N GLY A 80 -8.03 20.37 -3.92
CA GLY A 80 -9.32 20.79 -3.35
C GLY A 80 -10.42 19.72 -3.40
N THR A 81 -10.18 18.58 -4.03
CA THR A 81 -11.08 17.41 -4.00
C THR A 81 -10.69 16.48 -2.87
N ASN A 82 -11.67 16.11 -2.04
CA ASN A 82 -11.51 15.08 -1.02
C ASN A 82 -12.36 13.85 -1.38
N GLY A 83 -11.92 12.65 -1.00
CA GLY A 83 -12.67 11.43 -1.21
C GLY A 83 -12.23 10.29 -0.32
N PHE A 84 -13.00 9.21 -0.32
CA PHE A 84 -12.71 8.00 0.44
C PHE A 84 -12.25 6.89 -0.49
N LEU A 85 -11.19 6.19 -0.11
CA LEU A 85 -10.68 4.99 -0.78
C LEU A 85 -11.28 3.73 -0.14
N LEU A 86 -11.42 3.73 1.18
CA LEU A 86 -12.01 2.64 1.96
C LEU A 86 -12.55 3.18 3.29
N THR A 87 -13.68 2.65 3.75
CA THR A 87 -14.26 2.98 5.06
C THR A 87 -14.77 1.72 5.75
N ASP A 88 -14.73 1.71 7.08
CA ASP A 88 -15.26 0.66 7.96
C ASP A 88 -14.84 -0.75 7.50
N ALA A 89 -13.52 -0.95 7.39
CA ALA A 89 -12.91 -2.20 6.98
C ALA A 89 -12.19 -2.87 8.15
N SER A 90 -12.37 -4.18 8.29
CA SER A 90 -11.84 -4.96 9.40
C SER A 90 -11.07 -6.15 8.85
N PHE A 91 -9.93 -6.45 9.46
CA PHE A 91 -9.01 -7.48 9.00
C PHE A 91 -8.48 -8.31 10.17
N LEU A 92 -8.24 -9.60 9.92
CA LEU A 92 -7.48 -10.47 10.80
C LEU A 92 -6.02 -10.50 10.37
N PHE A 93 -5.12 -10.34 11.33
CA PHE A 93 -3.71 -10.65 11.13
C PHE A 93 -3.47 -12.16 11.12
N PRO A 94 -2.37 -12.62 10.49
CA PRO A 94 -1.96 -14.00 10.62
C PRO A 94 -1.60 -14.32 12.07
N ALA A 95 -2.02 -15.49 12.56
CA ALA A 95 -1.68 -15.95 13.90
C ALA A 95 -0.21 -16.41 14.03
N LYS A 96 0.40 -16.81 12.91
CA LYS A 96 1.77 -17.32 12.85
C LYS A 96 2.78 -16.19 13.02
N ILE A 97 3.80 -16.44 13.83
CA ILE A 97 5.00 -15.60 13.97
C ILE A 97 6.17 -16.38 13.36
N CYS A 98 6.97 -15.72 12.53
CA CYS A 98 8.12 -16.26 11.83
C CYS A 98 9.39 -15.49 12.21
N SER A 99 10.52 -16.19 12.33
CA SER A 99 11.84 -15.57 12.39
C SER A 99 12.24 -14.98 11.04
N ILE A 100 12.97 -13.86 11.06
CA ILE A 100 13.60 -13.30 9.85
C ILE A 100 14.67 -14.26 9.28
N ASP A 101 15.29 -15.10 10.11
CA ASP A 101 16.44 -15.92 9.71
C ASP A 101 16.05 -17.31 9.15
N GLU A 102 14.76 -17.67 9.15
CA GLU A 102 14.27 -18.98 8.73
C GLU A 102 13.56 -18.94 7.37
N GLU A 103 13.43 -20.09 6.71
CA GLU A 103 12.54 -20.22 5.54
C GLU A 103 11.09 -19.96 5.97
N ARG A 104 10.44 -18.99 5.32
CA ARG A 104 9.18 -18.42 5.82
C ARG A 104 8.02 -18.84 4.95
N GLU A 105 7.00 -19.43 5.56
CA GLU A 105 5.69 -19.54 4.94
C GLU A 105 4.90 -18.25 5.18
N PHE A 106 4.60 -17.53 4.11
CA PHE A 106 3.70 -16.39 4.14
C PHE A 106 2.23 -16.87 4.07
N PRO A 107 1.28 -16.31 4.83
CA PRO A 107 1.38 -15.10 5.67
C PRO A 107 1.77 -15.35 7.15
N CYS A 108 2.62 -14.47 7.70
CA CYS A 108 2.95 -14.42 9.12
C CYS A 108 3.40 -13.02 9.57
N TRP A 109 3.45 -12.82 10.89
CA TRP A 109 4.23 -11.75 11.51
C TRP A 109 5.71 -12.12 11.48
N ILE A 110 6.55 -11.24 10.98
CA ILE A 110 8.00 -11.45 10.91
C ILE A 110 8.68 -10.65 12.02
N THR A 111 9.60 -11.29 12.73
CA THR A 111 10.40 -10.67 13.78
C THR A 111 11.84 -11.17 13.73
N ASP A 112 12.77 -10.41 14.28
CA ASP A 112 14.17 -10.83 14.44
C ASP A 112 14.49 -11.31 15.86
N SER A 113 13.48 -11.38 16.74
CA SER A 113 13.59 -11.69 18.19
C SER A 113 14.50 -10.79 19.02
N LYS A 114 15.26 -9.88 18.39
CA LYS A 114 16.25 -9.01 19.02
C LYS A 114 15.66 -7.66 19.39
N HIS A 115 14.85 -7.09 18.50
CA HIS A 115 14.41 -5.70 18.63
C HIS A 115 12.97 -5.56 19.15
N SER A 116 12.29 -6.65 19.53
CA SER A 116 10.89 -6.63 20.02
C SER A 116 9.91 -5.94 19.04
N TYR A 117 10.16 -6.05 17.74
CA TYR A 117 9.28 -5.57 16.69
C TYR A 117 8.72 -6.71 15.84
N TYR A 118 7.56 -6.46 15.26
CA TYR A 118 6.84 -7.34 14.36
C TYR A 118 6.49 -6.58 13.10
N TRP A 119 6.71 -7.22 11.96
CA TRP A 119 6.44 -6.70 10.64
C TRP A 119 5.49 -7.62 9.88
N THR A 120 4.54 -7.08 9.12
CA THR A 120 3.77 -7.85 8.14
C THR A 120 3.28 -6.94 7.02
N ARG A 121 2.79 -7.54 5.92
CA ARG A 121 2.23 -6.83 4.77
C ARG A 121 0.74 -7.13 4.61
N GLY A 122 0.02 -6.18 4.03
CA GLY A 122 -1.43 -6.18 3.86
C GLY A 122 -1.96 -7.40 3.12
N LEU A 123 -1.21 -7.92 2.14
CA LEU A 123 -1.54 -9.17 1.44
C LEU A 123 -1.75 -10.37 2.37
N GLY A 124 -1.17 -10.35 3.57
CA GLY A 124 -1.26 -11.44 4.54
C GLY A 124 -2.42 -11.30 5.52
N LEU A 125 -3.15 -10.17 5.47
CA LEU A 125 -4.31 -9.92 6.30
C LEU A 125 -5.54 -10.54 5.64
N THR A 126 -6.37 -11.21 6.44
CA THR A 126 -7.63 -11.78 5.98
C THR A 126 -8.74 -10.73 6.17
N PRO A 127 -9.40 -10.23 5.12
CA PRO A 127 -10.49 -9.28 5.26
C PRO A 127 -11.70 -9.96 5.91
N ILE A 128 -12.26 -9.34 6.95
CA ILE A 128 -13.52 -9.76 7.57
C ILE A 128 -14.69 -9.10 6.83
N SER A 129 -14.58 -7.80 6.54
CA SER A 129 -15.68 -7.02 5.96
C SER A 129 -15.42 -6.58 4.52
N LYS A 130 -14.26 -5.98 4.24
CA LYS A 130 -13.91 -5.44 2.91
C LYS A 130 -12.42 -5.68 2.61
N PRO A 131 -12.05 -6.03 1.37
CA PRO A 131 -10.66 -6.07 0.98
C PRO A 131 -10.08 -4.65 0.88
N PHE A 132 -8.75 -4.56 0.86
CA PHE A 132 -8.06 -3.33 0.54
C PHE A 132 -8.43 -2.79 -0.86
N PRO A 133 -8.42 -1.46 -1.07
CA PRO A 133 -9.02 -0.87 -2.26
C PRO A 133 -8.10 -0.99 -3.48
N ARG A 134 -8.73 -1.10 -4.66
CA ARG A 134 -8.08 -1.00 -5.97
C ARG A 134 -8.49 0.30 -6.66
N VAL A 135 -7.56 1.23 -6.80
CA VAL A 135 -7.86 2.64 -7.14
C VAL A 135 -7.40 2.98 -8.55
N ASN A 136 -8.31 3.54 -9.35
CA ASN A 136 -7.93 4.16 -10.63
C ASN A 136 -7.54 5.62 -10.40
N PHE A 137 -6.26 5.85 -10.12
CA PHE A 137 -5.72 7.19 -9.92
C PHE A 137 -5.83 8.09 -11.15
N GLY A 138 -5.98 7.55 -12.37
CA GLY A 138 -6.27 8.36 -13.55
C GLY A 138 -7.60 9.10 -13.50
N LYS A 139 -8.56 8.61 -12.69
CA LYS A 139 -9.82 9.32 -12.40
C LYS A 139 -9.64 10.42 -11.35
N ILE A 140 -8.73 10.24 -10.40
CA ILE A 140 -8.43 11.20 -9.34
C ILE A 140 -7.55 12.34 -9.88
N PHE A 141 -6.48 11.99 -10.59
CA PHE A 141 -5.51 12.91 -11.19
C PHE A 141 -5.90 13.34 -12.60
N LYS A 142 -7.19 13.60 -12.82
CA LYS A 142 -7.72 13.95 -14.13
C LYS A 142 -7.03 15.21 -14.66
N GLY A 143 -6.53 15.14 -15.89
CA GLY A 143 -5.87 16.27 -16.55
C GLY A 143 -4.36 16.34 -16.37
N LYS A 144 -3.77 15.52 -15.48
CA LYS A 144 -2.31 15.43 -15.34
C LYS A 144 -1.65 14.81 -16.57
N LYS A 145 -0.48 15.34 -16.92
CA LYS A 145 0.30 14.95 -18.11
C LYS A 145 1.60 14.25 -17.72
N ALA A 146 2.10 13.41 -18.61
CA ALA A 146 3.43 12.81 -18.44
C ALA A 146 4.52 13.89 -18.27
N GLY A 147 5.43 13.67 -17.33
CA GLY A 147 6.46 14.62 -16.91
C GLY A 147 6.04 15.51 -15.73
N GLU A 148 4.75 15.63 -15.44
CA GLU A 148 4.29 16.43 -14.30
C GLU A 148 4.62 15.75 -12.97
N THR A 149 4.95 16.58 -11.98
CA THR A 149 5.09 16.18 -10.59
C THR A 149 4.18 17.03 -9.73
N PHE A 150 3.43 16.40 -8.84
CA PHE A 150 2.44 17.07 -7.99
C PHE A 150 2.33 16.39 -6.63
N THR A 151 1.59 17.02 -5.73
CA THR A 151 1.39 16.53 -4.37
C THR A 151 0.03 15.89 -4.22
N PHE A 152 -0.02 14.77 -3.51
CA PHE A 152 -1.21 14.02 -3.18
C PHE A 152 -1.19 13.67 -1.70
N LYS A 153 -2.33 13.73 -1.03
CA LYS A 153 -2.41 13.49 0.41
C LYS A 153 -3.30 12.31 0.69
N MET A 154 -2.85 11.40 1.55
CA MET A 154 -3.71 10.35 2.12
C MET A 154 -3.79 10.52 3.62
N SER A 155 -4.98 10.34 4.16
CA SER A 155 -5.21 10.24 5.60
C SER A 155 -5.78 8.86 5.89
N HIS A 156 -5.44 8.31 7.05
CA HIS A 156 -6.05 7.09 7.51
C HIS A 156 -6.27 7.10 9.01
N THR A 157 -7.35 6.47 9.40
CA THR A 157 -7.80 6.37 10.77
C THR A 157 -8.01 4.91 11.09
N TYR A 158 -7.30 4.42 12.09
CA TYR A 158 -7.22 2.99 12.37
C TYR A 158 -7.05 2.67 13.85
N SER A 159 -7.27 1.41 14.23
CA SER A 159 -6.87 0.84 15.51
C SER A 159 -6.41 -0.61 15.34
N PHE A 160 -5.68 -1.11 16.34
CA PHE A 160 -5.33 -2.52 16.46
C PHE A 160 -6.01 -3.11 17.68
N ASP A 161 -6.59 -4.32 17.56
CA ASP A 161 -7.35 -4.96 18.63
C ASP A 161 -8.27 -3.95 19.37
N ASP A 162 -8.07 -3.77 20.68
CA ASP A 162 -8.83 -2.85 21.54
C ASP A 162 -8.08 -1.53 21.82
N GLU A 163 -7.02 -1.22 21.07
CA GLU A 163 -6.25 0.02 21.26
C GLU A 163 -7.02 1.27 20.81
N PRO A 164 -6.70 2.45 21.38
CA PRO A 164 -7.25 3.71 20.94
C PRO A 164 -7.00 3.95 19.45
N GLN A 165 -8.00 4.55 18.81
CA GLN A 165 -7.92 4.94 17.41
C GLN A 165 -6.82 5.98 17.18
N LYS A 166 -5.98 5.75 16.18
CA LYS A 166 -4.93 6.65 15.70
C LYS A 166 -5.38 7.27 14.37
N THR A 167 -4.89 8.46 14.05
CA THR A 167 -5.10 9.10 12.75
C THR A 167 -3.78 9.65 12.25
N GLU A 168 -3.45 9.31 11.01
CA GLU A 168 -2.18 9.63 10.40
C GLU A 168 -2.40 10.17 9.00
N GLU A 169 -1.69 11.26 8.70
CA GLU A 169 -1.70 11.89 7.39
C GLU A 169 -0.33 11.76 6.74
N ARG A 170 -0.33 11.49 5.43
CA ARG A 170 0.86 11.28 4.62
C ARG A 170 0.77 12.10 3.33
N LEU A 171 1.88 12.76 3.03
CA LEU A 171 2.05 13.56 1.84
C LEU A 171 2.92 12.80 0.83
N PHE A 172 2.35 12.53 -0.33
CA PHE A 172 3.04 11.87 -1.43
C PHE A 172 3.41 12.90 -2.50
N LYS A 173 4.65 12.82 -2.96
CA LYS A 173 5.07 13.40 -4.24
C LYS A 173 4.79 12.37 -5.32
N VAL A 174 3.95 12.74 -6.28
CA VAL A 174 3.51 11.88 -7.37
C VAL A 174 4.15 12.34 -8.67
N ARG A 175 4.83 11.42 -9.35
CA ARG A 175 5.35 11.64 -10.71
C ARG A 175 4.45 10.95 -11.72
N CYS A 176 3.99 11.72 -12.71
CA CYS A 176 3.23 11.20 -13.83
C CYS A 176 4.18 10.81 -14.97
N HIS A 177 4.15 9.56 -15.38
CA HIS A 177 4.92 9.03 -16.49
C HIS A 177 3.98 8.63 -17.63
N LYS A 178 4.51 8.61 -18.85
CA LYS A 178 3.80 7.98 -19.96
C LYS A 178 3.65 6.50 -19.64
N GLY A 179 2.45 5.97 -19.81
CA GLY A 179 2.25 4.54 -19.61
C GLY A 179 2.88 3.74 -20.74
N GLU A 180 3.50 2.64 -20.36
CA GLU A 180 4.13 1.69 -21.26
C GLU A 180 3.39 0.36 -21.20
N TYR A 181 3.34 -0.33 -22.32
CA TYR A 181 2.83 -1.69 -22.37
C TYR A 181 3.89 -2.65 -21.81
N VAL A 182 3.50 -3.48 -20.85
CA VAL A 182 4.34 -4.56 -20.33
C VAL A 182 3.88 -5.87 -20.99
N SER A 183 4.75 -6.50 -21.77
CA SER A 183 4.41 -7.77 -22.41
C SER A 183 4.20 -8.87 -21.35
N PRO A 184 3.12 -9.66 -21.40
CA PRO A 184 2.93 -10.80 -20.49
C PRO A 184 3.94 -11.94 -20.73
N PHE A 185 4.75 -11.86 -21.79
CA PHE A 185 5.76 -12.86 -22.16
C PHE A 185 7.21 -12.44 -21.81
N MET A 186 7.42 -11.24 -21.25
CA MET A 186 8.68 -10.95 -20.56
C MET A 186 8.54 -11.49 -19.14
N GLY A 187 9.07 -12.70 -18.93
CA GLY A 187 9.16 -13.32 -17.60
C GLY A 187 9.95 -12.46 -16.63
N TRP A 188 9.64 -12.65 -15.35
CA TRP A 188 10.37 -12.09 -14.20
C TRP A 188 11.80 -12.63 -14.13
#